data_AF-A0A183CSL1-F1
#
_entry.id   AF-A0A183CSL1-F1
#
_cell.length_a   1.000
_cell.length_b   1.000
_cell.length_c   1.000
_cell.angle_alpha   90.00
_cell.angle_beta   90.00
_cell.angle_gamma   90.00
#
_symmetry.space_group_name_H-M   'P 1'
#
loop_
_entity.id
_entity.type
_entity.pdbx_description
1 polymer ?
#
loop_
_entity_poly.entity_id
_entity_poly.type
_entity_poly.pdbx_seq_one_letter_code
_entity_poly.pdbx_strand_id
1 'polypeptide(L)'
;LTLQNRWDSDASHEKLALSEPARLIVQFIGENLEWRSVFAKWPIPKENSGTFYYEVTIFEQERGIHIGLATKQMPLDKWVGHDKGTYAYASHGIFVVEGRNGSLWSHEIEALTRMDVLPLQFGMP
;
A
#
# COMPACT_ATOMS: atom_id res chain seq x y z
N LEU A 1 16.84 20.08 -0.61
CA LEU A 1 15.45 19.73 -0.22
C LEU A 1 15.09 18.45 -0.96
N THR A 2 15.13 17.30 -0.29
CA THR A 2 14.51 16.08 -0.82
C THR A 2 13.01 16.32 -0.85
N LEU A 3 12.42 16.36 -2.05
CA LEU A 3 10.97 16.53 -2.20
C LEU A 3 10.32 15.29 -1.60
N GLN A 4 9.59 15.44 -0.49
CA GLN A 4 8.78 14.36 0.06
C GLN A 4 7.78 13.92 -1.02
N ASN A 5 7.76 12.62 -1.32
CA ASN A 5 6.80 12.08 -2.27
C ASN A 5 5.38 12.27 -1.73
N ARG A 6 4.40 12.44 -2.62
CA ARG A 6 3.02 12.79 -2.29
C ARG A 6 2.04 11.96 -3.11
N TRP A 7 0.77 11.97 -2.74
CA TRP A 7 -0.28 11.35 -3.54
C TRP A 7 -0.47 12.09 -4.87
N ASP A 8 -0.62 11.32 -5.93
CA ASP A 8 -0.82 11.85 -7.26
C ASP A 8 -2.29 12.17 -7.50
N SER A 9 -2.58 13.42 -7.87
CA SER A 9 -3.93 13.85 -8.22
C SER A 9 -4.41 13.17 -9.51
N ASP A 10 -3.48 12.91 -10.43
CA ASP A 10 -3.79 12.39 -11.76
C ASP A 10 -3.91 10.86 -11.76
N ALA A 11 -3.42 10.22 -10.69
CA ALA A 11 -3.54 8.78 -10.44
C ALA A 11 -4.26 8.50 -9.11
N SER A 12 -5.34 9.26 -8.85
CA SER A 12 -6.26 9.09 -7.74
C SER A 12 -7.68 8.89 -8.26
N HIS A 13 -8.44 7.95 -7.68
CA HIS A 13 -9.85 7.84 -8.01
C HIS A 13 -10.60 9.11 -7.58
N GLU A 14 -11.57 9.57 -8.37
CA GLU A 14 -12.40 10.78 -8.11
C GLU A 14 -13.17 10.79 -6.77
N LYS A 15 -13.27 9.65 -6.07
CA LYS A 15 -13.93 9.54 -4.76
C LYS A 15 -12.93 9.54 -3.60
N LEU A 16 -11.66 9.82 -3.90
CA LEU A 16 -10.59 10.04 -2.93
C LEU A 16 -10.16 11.51 -3.00
N ALA A 17 -10.55 12.28 -2.01
CA ALA A 17 -10.12 13.65 -1.84
C ALA A 17 -8.70 13.69 -1.27
N LEU A 18 -7.84 14.52 -1.85
CA LEU A 18 -6.47 14.74 -1.36
C LEU A 18 -6.39 16.07 -0.64
N SER A 19 -5.68 16.12 0.49
CA SER A 19 -5.45 17.39 1.19
C SER A 19 -4.49 18.28 0.39
N GLU A 20 -4.90 19.49 0.03
CA GLU A 20 -4.02 20.45 -0.64
C GLU A 20 -3.30 21.36 0.37
N PRO A 21 -2.09 21.89 0.04
CA PRO A 21 -1.32 21.66 -1.19
C PRO A 21 -0.39 20.43 -1.13
N ALA A 22 -0.25 19.84 0.06
CA ALA A 22 0.79 18.84 0.34
C ALA A 22 0.47 17.46 -0.26
N ARG A 23 -0.81 17.10 -0.37
CA ARG A 23 -1.34 15.81 -0.82
C ARG A 23 -0.76 14.64 -0.06
N LEU A 24 -0.81 14.73 1.27
CA LEU A 24 -0.35 13.68 2.18
C LEU A 24 -1.51 12.94 2.86
N ILE A 25 -2.70 13.53 2.90
CA ILE A 25 -3.90 12.91 3.46
C ILE A 25 -4.83 12.54 2.32
N VAL A 26 -5.39 11.34 2.41
CA VAL A 26 -6.41 10.82 1.51
C VAL A 26 -7.68 10.59 2.31
N GLN A 27 -8.80 11.12 1.85
CA GLN A 27 -10.11 10.91 2.46
C GLN A 27 -11.06 10.33 1.43
N PHE A 28 -11.78 9.27 1.81
CA PHE A 28 -12.88 8.76 1.02
C PHE A 28 -14.10 9.67 1.16
N ILE A 29 -14.66 10.10 0.03
CA ILE A 29 -15.81 11.01 -0.05
C ILE A 29 -16.99 10.40 -0.83
N GLY A 30 -16.98 9.09 -1.05
CA GLY A 30 -18.06 8.38 -1.74
C GLY A 30 -19.12 7.84 -0.78
N GLU A 31 -20.24 7.38 -1.35
CA GLU A 31 -21.35 6.80 -0.58
C GLU A 31 -21.32 5.26 -0.61
N ASN A 32 -20.94 4.68 -1.74
CA ASN A 32 -20.98 3.24 -1.97
C ASN A 32 -19.77 2.50 -1.40
N LEU A 33 -20.00 1.22 -1.05
CA LEU A 33 -18.99 0.23 -0.71
C LEU A 33 -18.27 -0.26 -1.97
N GLU A 34 -17.36 0.56 -2.50
CA GLU A 34 -16.57 0.20 -3.67
C GLU A 34 -15.08 0.47 -3.45
N TRP A 35 -14.25 -0.26 -4.21
CA TRP A 35 -12.81 -0.14 -4.10
C TRP A 35 -12.29 1.06 -4.85
N ARG A 36 -11.32 1.74 -4.23
CA ARG A 36 -10.72 2.98 -4.73
C ARG A 36 -9.24 2.97 -4.38
N SER A 37 -8.41 3.42 -5.29
CA SER A 37 -6.96 3.49 -5.10
C SER A 37 -6.41 4.85 -5.50
N VAL A 38 -5.25 5.15 -4.92
CA VAL A 38 -4.41 6.29 -5.27
C VAL A 38 -2.95 5.86 -5.28
N PHE A 39 -2.18 6.42 -6.20
CA PHE A 39 -0.75 6.18 -6.33
C PHE A 39 0.07 7.34 -5.77
N ALA A 40 1.29 7.05 -5.34
CA ALA A 40 2.29 8.09 -5.12
C ALA A 40 2.71 8.70 -6.48
N LYS A 41 3.01 10.01 -6.48
CA LYS A 41 3.39 10.76 -7.69
C LYS A 41 4.65 10.22 -8.36
N TRP A 42 5.61 9.78 -7.55
CA TRP A 42 6.86 9.24 -8.06
C TRP A 42 7.02 7.76 -7.68
N PRO A 43 7.58 6.93 -8.58
CA PRO A 43 7.97 5.58 -8.21
C PRO A 43 9.12 5.60 -7.20
N ILE A 44 9.34 4.47 -6.54
CA ILE A 44 10.50 4.27 -5.67
C ILE A 44 11.77 4.37 -6.55
N PRO A 45 12.72 5.27 -6.23
CA PRO A 45 13.96 5.39 -6.99
C PRO A 45 14.74 4.07 -7.02
N LYS A 46 15.31 3.72 -8.17
CA LYS A 46 16.11 2.48 -8.36
C LYS A 46 17.60 2.69 -8.16
N GLU A 47 18.09 3.91 -8.36
CA GLU A 47 19.50 4.25 -8.21
C GLU A 47 19.74 4.71 -6.76
N ASN A 48 20.65 4.04 -6.05
CA ASN A 48 21.04 4.26 -4.64
C ASN A 48 20.08 3.75 -3.55
N SER A 49 19.04 3.00 -3.90
CA SER A 49 18.07 2.47 -2.93
C SER A 49 18.48 1.09 -2.41
N GLY A 50 19.27 1.07 -1.33
CA GLY A 50 19.41 -0.14 -0.52
C GLY A 50 18.06 -0.53 0.11
N THR A 51 17.33 0.46 0.64
CA THR A 51 16.04 0.29 1.32
C THR A 51 15.11 1.46 1.02
N PHE A 52 13.81 1.18 0.85
CA PHE A 52 12.76 2.19 0.81
C PHE A 52 11.81 2.01 1.98
N TYR A 53 11.36 3.12 2.56
CA TYR A 53 10.44 3.12 3.69
C TYR A 53 9.41 4.22 3.54
N TYR A 54 8.17 3.89 3.87
CA TYR A 54 7.07 4.84 3.99
C TYR A 54 6.11 4.35 5.07
N GLU A 55 5.46 5.31 5.73
CA GLU A 55 4.44 5.05 6.74
C GLU A 55 3.10 5.57 6.25
N VAL A 56 2.04 4.89 6.67
CA VAL A 56 0.67 5.34 6.49
C VAL A 56 0.00 5.34 7.86
N THR A 57 -0.45 6.52 8.29
CA THR A 57 -1.27 6.66 9.50
C THR A 57 -2.74 6.56 9.12
N ILE A 58 -3.47 5.67 9.79
CA ILE A 58 -4.91 5.51 9.60
C ILE A 58 -5.61 6.40 10.64
N PHE A 59 -6.31 7.43 10.18
CA PHE A 59 -7.08 8.34 11.05
C PHE A 59 -8.47 7.78 11.37
N GLU A 60 -9.14 7.22 10.36
CA GLU A 60 -10.49 6.67 10.45
C GLU A 60 -10.54 5.39 9.62
N GLN A 61 -11.23 4.36 10.13
CA GLN A 61 -11.38 3.08 9.43
C GLN A 61 -12.78 2.51 9.64
N GLU A 62 -13.68 2.85 8.72
CA GLU A 62 -15.02 2.23 8.66
C GLU A 62 -15.09 1.07 7.67
N ARG A 63 -14.08 0.94 6.80
CA ARG A 63 -14.06 0.02 5.65
C ARG A 63 -12.68 -0.66 5.53
N GLY A 64 -12.58 -1.64 4.63
CA GLY A 64 -11.33 -2.33 4.36
C GLY A 64 -10.29 -1.38 3.75
N ILE A 65 -9.08 -1.39 4.29
CA ILE A 65 -7.94 -0.62 3.77
C ILE A 65 -6.86 -1.59 3.29
N HIS A 66 -6.29 -1.32 2.12
CA HIS A 66 -5.15 -2.05 1.58
C HIS A 66 -4.00 -1.08 1.36
N ILE A 67 -2.85 -1.35 1.97
CA ILE A 67 -1.63 -0.56 1.84
C ILE A 67 -0.62 -1.42 1.11
N GLY A 68 0.03 -0.91 0.07
CA GLY A 68 0.81 -1.77 -0.79
C GLY A 68 1.63 -1.09 -1.86
N LEU A 69 2.24 -1.94 -2.69
CA LEU A 69 3.09 -1.57 -3.79
C LEU A 69 2.58 -2.20 -5.08
N ALA A 70 2.82 -1.51 -6.19
CA ALA A 70 2.48 -2.00 -7.51
C ALA A 70 3.64 -1.73 -8.47
N THR A 71 3.96 -2.73 -9.29
CA THR A 71 5.05 -2.67 -10.29
C THR A 71 4.68 -1.85 -11.53
N LYS A 72 3.39 -1.54 -11.69
CA LYS A 72 2.80 -0.74 -12.76
C LYS A 72 1.50 -0.11 -12.25
N GLN A 73 0.98 0.89 -12.96
CA GLN A 73 -0.36 1.39 -12.68
C GLN A 73 -1.39 0.28 -12.84
N MET A 74 -2.41 0.32 -11.99
CA MET A 74 -3.57 -0.58 -12.00
C MET A 74 -4.84 0.26 -12.04
N PRO A 75 -6.00 -0.32 -12.40
CA PRO A 75 -7.27 0.39 -12.35
C PRO A 75 -7.53 0.99 -10.96
N LEU A 76 -7.96 2.25 -10.94
CA LEU A 76 -8.15 3.01 -9.69
C LEU A 76 -9.44 2.59 -8.95
N ASP A 77 -10.31 1.83 -9.58
CA ASP A 77 -11.55 1.24 -9.03
C ASP A 77 -11.33 -0.14 -8.39
N LYS A 78 -10.07 -0.53 -8.17
CA LYS A 78 -9.66 -1.76 -7.49
C LYS A 78 -8.77 -1.46 -6.31
N TRP A 79 -8.58 -2.44 -5.42
CA TRP A 79 -7.63 -2.34 -4.31
C TRP A 79 -6.24 -2.84 -4.72
N VAL A 80 -5.20 -2.28 -4.10
CA VAL A 80 -3.82 -2.79 -4.25
C VAL A 80 -3.76 -4.21 -3.70
N GLY A 81 -3.14 -5.13 -4.45
CA GLY A 81 -3.11 -6.56 -4.15
C GLY A 81 -4.01 -7.39 -5.08
N HIS A 82 -5.04 -6.81 -5.71
CA HIS A 82 -5.97 -7.56 -6.57
C HIS A 82 -5.33 -8.07 -7.88
N ASP A 83 -4.54 -7.21 -8.54
CA ASP A 83 -3.99 -7.51 -9.87
C ASP A 83 -2.55 -8.03 -9.79
N LYS A 84 -2.13 -8.77 -10.83
CA LYS A 84 -0.76 -9.28 -10.92
C LYS A 84 0.28 -8.15 -10.88
N GLY A 85 1.35 -8.38 -10.11
CA GLY A 85 2.41 -7.39 -9.89
C GLY A 85 2.06 -6.34 -8.84
N THR A 86 1.09 -6.64 -7.97
CA THR A 86 0.74 -5.83 -6.80
C THR A 86 0.86 -6.64 -5.51
N TYR A 87 1.24 -5.96 -4.44
CA TYR A 87 1.52 -6.56 -3.13
C TYR A 87 0.89 -5.68 -2.08
N ALA A 88 0.10 -6.25 -1.17
CA ALA A 88 -0.63 -5.46 -0.20
C ALA A 88 -0.70 -6.13 1.18
N TYR A 89 -0.79 -5.27 2.18
CA TYR A 89 -1.23 -5.59 3.51
C TYR A 89 -2.65 -5.06 3.71
N ALA A 90 -3.58 -5.97 3.96
CA ALA A 90 -4.98 -5.64 4.19
C ALA A 90 -5.25 -5.41 5.68
N SER A 91 -6.22 -4.55 5.99
CA SER A 91 -6.62 -4.20 7.36
C SER A 91 -7.06 -5.38 8.25
N HIS A 92 -7.26 -6.57 7.69
CA HIS A 92 -7.56 -7.81 8.42
C HIS A 92 -6.29 -8.64 8.73
N GLY A 93 -5.10 -8.07 8.59
CA GLY A 93 -3.83 -8.80 8.80
C GLY A 93 -3.50 -9.80 7.70
N ILE A 94 -4.09 -9.63 6.52
CA ILE A 94 -3.89 -10.52 5.36
C ILE A 94 -2.83 -9.92 4.45
N PHE A 95 -1.85 -10.74 4.09
CA PHE A 95 -0.91 -10.42 3.02
C PHE A 95 -1.48 -10.91 1.69
N VAL A 96 -1.58 -10.01 0.72
CA VAL A 96 -2.06 -10.31 -0.63
C VAL A 96 -0.90 -10.15 -1.61
N VAL A 97 -0.62 -11.20 -2.36
CA VAL A 97 0.48 -11.25 -3.33
C VAL A 97 -0.09 -11.59 -4.69
N GLU A 98 -0.05 -10.61 -5.60
CA GLU A 98 -0.47 -10.77 -7.00
C GLU A 98 -1.88 -11.38 -7.17
N GLY A 99 -2.86 -10.94 -6.38
CA GLY A 99 -4.24 -11.44 -6.42
C GLY A 99 -4.47 -12.76 -5.68
N ARG A 100 -3.43 -13.32 -5.04
CA ARG A 100 -3.55 -14.51 -4.18
C ARG A 100 -3.64 -14.08 -2.72
N ASN A 101 -4.67 -14.56 -2.05
CA ASN A 101 -4.82 -14.38 -0.60
C ASN A 101 -3.91 -15.37 0.14
N GLY A 102 -2.99 -14.88 0.95
CA GLY A 102 -2.30 -15.70 1.95
C GLY A 102 -2.85 -15.39 3.33
N SER A 103 -3.62 -16.30 3.94
CA SER A 103 -3.84 -16.26 5.38
C SER A 103 -2.74 -17.06 6.06
N LEU A 104 -1.64 -16.41 6.42
CA LEU A 104 -0.56 -17.08 7.13
C LEU A 104 -0.88 -17.06 8.64
N TRP A 105 -1.47 -18.15 9.12
CA TRP A 105 -1.34 -18.53 10.53
C TRP A 105 0.12 -18.98 10.74
N SER A 106 0.98 -18.02 11.05
CA SER A 106 2.21 -18.06 11.87
C SER A 106 3.18 -19.27 11.91
N HIS A 107 3.15 -20.29 11.04
CA HIS A 107 4.13 -21.39 11.12
C HIS A 107 4.87 -21.82 9.83
N GLU A 108 4.54 -21.32 8.64
CA GLU A 108 5.33 -21.62 7.44
C GLU A 108 5.70 -20.36 6.66
N ILE A 109 6.74 -19.67 7.13
CA ILE A 109 7.60 -18.87 6.25
C ILE A 109 8.88 -19.69 6.04
N GLU A 110 8.86 -20.65 5.11
CA GLU A 110 10.09 -21.20 4.52
C GLU A 110 10.24 -20.86 3.02
N ALA A 111 9.32 -20.09 2.44
CA ALA A 111 9.36 -19.79 1.00
C ALA A 111 9.93 -18.41 0.61
N LEU A 112 10.45 -17.59 1.53
CA LEU A 112 10.97 -16.25 1.17
C LEU A 112 12.26 -15.80 1.85
N THR A 113 13.06 -16.71 2.42
CA THR A 113 14.43 -16.44 2.88
C THR A 113 15.48 -16.41 1.75
N ARG A 114 15.08 -16.07 0.52
CA ARG A 114 16.02 -15.78 -0.59
C ARG A 114 16.04 -14.32 -1.06
N MET A 115 15.41 -13.43 -0.31
CA MET A 115 15.81 -12.04 -0.29
C MET A 115 16.06 -11.67 1.16
N ASP A 116 17.30 -11.29 1.47
CA ASP A 116 17.75 -10.88 2.78
C ASP A 116 16.91 -9.71 3.29
N VAL A 117 15.83 -10.02 4.01
CA VAL A 117 15.14 -9.12 4.91
C VAL A 117 15.06 -9.87 6.22
N LEU A 118 15.93 -9.49 7.15
CA LEU A 118 15.94 -10.00 8.51
C LEU A 118 14.52 -9.87 9.10
N PRO A 119 13.97 -10.92 9.73
CA PRO A 119 12.67 -10.81 10.38
C PRO A 119 12.77 -9.78 11.51
N LEU A 120 11.92 -8.74 11.46
CA LEU A 120 11.64 -7.92 12.64
C LEU A 120 11.02 -8.83 13.70
N GLN A 121 11.82 -9.23 14.69
CA GLN A 121 11.30 -9.72 15.95
C GLN A 121 10.67 -8.54 16.70
N PHE A 122 9.35 -8.51 16.80
CA PHE A 122 8.69 -7.72 17.83
C PHE A 122 8.85 -8.46 19.16
N GLY A 123 9.81 -8.02 19.96
CA GLY A 123 9.75 -8.25 21.40
C GLY A 123 8.65 -7.37 22.00
N MET A 124 7.79 -7.96 22.81
CA MET A 124 6.99 -7.25 23.79
C MET A 124 7.22 -7.93 25.16
N PRO A 125 7.10 -7.19 26.27
CA PRO A 125 8.05 -7.12 27.39
C PRO A 125 8.21 -8.40 28.21
#